data_AF-A0A967WAZ1-F1
#
_entry.id   AF-A0A967WAZ1-F1
#
_cell.length_a   1.000
_cell.length_b   1.000
_cell.length_c   1.000
_cell.angle_alpha   90.00
_cell.angle_beta   90.00
_cell.angle_gamma   90.00
#
_symmetry.space_group_name_H-M   'P 1'
#
loop_
_entity.id
_entity.type
_entity.pdbx_description
1 polymer ?
#
loop_
_entity_poly.entity_id
_entity_poly.type
_entity_poly.pdbx_seq_one_letter_code
_entity_poly.pdbx_strand_id
1 'polypeptide(L)' 'YKDVAEPKIGPNDVLIKVKAAGCNYNDIWARRGLPGMRVILPHISGSDAAGEVVAIG' A
#
# COMPACT_ATOMS: atom_id res chain seq x y z
N TYR A 1 -10.27 -9.96 -4.70
CA TYR A 1 -10.38 -8.90 -3.68
C TYR A 1 -10.80 -9.56 -2.37
N LYS A 2 -10.26 -9.12 -1.24
CA LYS A 2 -10.53 -9.69 0.08
C LYS A 2 -10.55 -8.55 1.09
N ASP A 3 -11.47 -8.60 2.04
CA ASP A 3 -11.44 -7.72 3.19
C ASP A 3 -10.25 -8.05 4.10
N VAL A 4 -9.59 -7.02 4.58
CA VAL A 4 -8.46 -7.11 5.52
C VAL A 4 -8.80 -6.32 6.77
N ALA A 5 -8.27 -6.73 7.91
CA ALA A 5 -8.42 -5.99 9.14
C ALA A 5 -7.74 -4.62 9.02
N GLU A 6 -8.23 -3.63 9.78
CA GLU A 6 -7.55 -2.35 9.90
C GLU A 6 -6.12 -2.56 10.45
N PRO A 7 -5.11 -1.91 9.86
CA PRO A 7 -3.74 -2.05 10.31
C PRO A 7 -3.56 -1.41 11.69
N LYS A 8 -2.78 -2.07 12.54
CA LYS A 8 -2.32 -1.48 13.80
C LYS A 8 -1.10 -0.60 13.52
N ILE A 9 -1.07 0.59 14.10
CA ILE A 9 0.05 1.53 13.96
C ILE A 9 0.98 1.48 15.17
N GLY A 10 2.29 1.62 14.93
CA GLY A 10 3.31 1.83 15.95
C GLY A 10 3.58 3.32 16.21
N PRO A 11 4.48 3.66 17.16
CA PRO A 11 4.70 5.03 17.64
C PRO A 11 5.27 6.04 16.62
N ASN A 12 5.63 5.60 15.41
CA ASN A 12 6.18 6.47 14.36
C ASN A 12 5.38 6.34 13.05
N ASP A 13 4.22 5.70 13.09
CA ASP A 13 3.41 5.44 11.91
C ASP A 13 2.28 6.47 11.79
N VAL A 14 1.83 6.67 10.55
CA VAL A 14 0.64 7.48 10.23
C VAL A 14 -0.39 6.60 9.55
N LEU A 15 -1.60 6.55 10.10
CA LEU A 15 -2.72 5.87 9.47
C LEU A 15 -3.49 6.85 8.58
N ILE A 16 -3.57 6.51 7.29
CA ILE A 16 -4.27 7.32 6.29
C ILE A 16 -5.50 6.56 5.78
N LYS A 17 -6.68 7.19 5.85
CA LYS A 17 -7.86 6.77 5.11
C LYS A 17 -7.71 7.21 3.67
N VAL A 18 -7.24 6.29 2.83
CA VAL A 18 -7.00 6.52 1.41
C VAL A 18 -8.29 6.98 0.72
N LYS A 19 -8.22 8.12 0.00
CA LYS A 19 -9.31 8.67 -0.82
C LYS A 19 -9.01 8.53 -2.31
N ALA A 20 -7.73 8.54 -2.68
CA ALA A 20 -7.26 8.32 -4.04
C ALA A 20 -5.94 7.54 -4.04
N ALA A 21 -5.71 6.78 -5.11
CA ALA A 21 -4.43 6.12 -5.37
C ALA A 21 -4.02 6.41 -6.82
N GLY A 22 -2.71 6.52 -7.05
CA GLY A 22 -2.15 6.63 -8.39
C GLY A 22 -2.26 5.30 -9.13
N CYS A 23 -2.47 5.35 -10.45
CA CYS A 23 -2.33 4.19 -11.33
C CYS A 23 -1.26 4.52 -12.35
N ASN A 24 -0.09 3.91 -12.20
CA ASN A 24 1.03 4.16 -13.09
C ASN A 24 1.49 2.86 -13.77
N TYR A 25 2.40 3.00 -14.73
CA TYR A 25 2.97 1.85 -15.42
C TYR A 25 3.84 0.98 -14.48
N ASN A 26 4.35 1.56 -13.39
CA ASN A 26 5.11 0.83 -12.38
C ASN A 26 4.27 -0.29 -11.71
N ASP A 27 2.95 -0.14 -11.60
CA ASP A 27 2.05 -1.15 -11.06
C ASP A 27 1.98 -2.39 -11.96
N ILE A 28 2.20 -2.21 -13.27
CA ILE A 28 2.30 -3.31 -14.23
C ILE A 28 3.63 -4.04 -14.05
N TRP A 29 4.74 -3.31 -13.90
CA TRP A 29 6.04 -3.91 -13.62
C TRP A 29 6.06 -4.67 -12.30
N ALA A 30 5.51 -4.08 -11.23
CA ALA A 30 5.39 -4.72 -9.94
C ALA A 30 4.59 -6.04 -10.03
N ARG A 31 3.50 -6.06 -10.80
CA ARG A 31 2.69 -7.27 -11.03
C ARG A 31 3.39 -8.33 -11.89
N ARG A 32 4.23 -7.94 -12.85
CA ARG A 32 5.03 -8.88 -13.65
C ARG A 32 6.23 -9.44 -12.89
N GLY A 33 6.56 -8.84 -11.76
CA GLY A 33 7.78 -9.12 -11.00
C GLY A 33 8.88 -8.12 -11.37
N LEU A 34 9.63 -7.71 -10.36
CA LEU A 34 10.75 -6.77 -10.49
C LEU A 34 12.07 -7.54 -10.38
N PRO A 35 12.99 -7.45 -11.37
CA PRO A 35 14.27 -8.13 -11.30
C PRO A 35 15.02 -7.80 -10.02
N GLY A 36 15.46 -8.84 -9.29
CA GLY A 36 16.18 -8.67 -8.02
C GLY A 36 15.31 -8.35 -6.79
N MET A 37 13.98 -8.18 -6.94
CA MET A 37 13.08 -7.99 -5.81
C MET A 37 12.13 -9.17 -5.63
N ARG A 38 12.20 -9.79 -4.45
CA ARG A 38 11.26 -10.83 -4.04
C ARG A 38 10.02 -10.18 -3.40
N VAL A 39 8.91 -10.19 -4.12
CA VAL A 39 7.60 -9.80 -3.56
C VAL A 39 7.01 -11.03 -2.84
N ILE A 40 6.77 -10.92 -1.54
CA ILE A 40 6.12 -11.99 -0.75
C ILE A 40 4.62 -11.87 -0.92
N LEU A 41 3.97 -12.93 -1.40
CA LEU A 41 2.52 -12.96 -1.59
C LEU A 41 1.82 -13.61 -0.37
N PRO A 42 0.61 -13.14 0.00
CA PRO A 42 -0.16 -12.06 -0.62
C PRO A 42 0.36 -10.66 -0.25
N HIS A 43 0.36 -9.75 -1.23
CA HIS A 43 0.88 -8.38 -1.10
C HIS A 43 -0.20 -7.34 -1.48
N ILE A 44 -0.33 -6.27 -0.70
CA ILE A 44 -1.13 -5.09 -1.05
C ILE A 44 -0.26 -4.18 -1.91
N SER A 45 -0.62 -4.02 -3.19
CA SER A 45 0.13 -3.23 -4.17
C SER A 45 -0.35 -1.77 -4.26
N GLY A 46 0.42 -0.92 -4.96
CA GLY A 46 0.21 0.51 -5.11
C GLY A 46 1.45 1.29 -4.66
N SER A 47 1.93 2.22 -5.49
CA SER A 47 3.07 3.09 -5.12
C SER A 47 2.65 4.39 -4.46
N ASP A 48 1.45 4.87 -4.77
CA ASP A 48 1.01 6.22 -4.40
C ASP A 48 -0.39 6.19 -3.80
N ALA A 49 -0.58 6.97 -2.73
CA ALA A 49 -1.86 7.17 -2.09
C ALA A 49 -1.99 8.59 -1.57
N ALA A 50 -3.22 9.12 -1.58
CA ALA A 50 -3.58 10.38 -0.95
C ALA A 50 -4.89 10.20 -0.18
N GLY A 51 -5.00 10.85 0.97
CA GLY A 51 -6.16 10.69 1.84
C GLY A 51 -6.07 11.52 3.12
N GLU A 52 -6.93 11.18 4.06
CA GLU A 52 -7.04 11.85 5.35
C GLU A 52 -6.22 11.11 6.40
N VAL A 53 -5.43 11.82 7.21
CA VAL A 53 -4.82 11.24 8.41
C VAL A 53 -5.92 10.97 9.44
N VAL A 54 -6.07 9.71 9.84
CA VAL A 54 -7.09 9.29 10.82
C VAL A 54 -6.49 8.88 12.16
N ALA A 55 -5.20 8.54 12.21
CA ALA A 55 -4.47 8.32 13.44
C ALA A 55 -2.96 8.52 13.23
N ILE A 56 -2.25 8.81 14.32
CA ILE A 56 -0.79 8.86 14.40
C ILE A 56 -0.35 8.09 15.65
N GLY A 57 0.87 7.54 15.60
CA GLY A 57 1.53 6.89 16.72
C GLY A 57 2.33 7.84 17.59
#